data_AF-A0A9X5I5F7-F1
#
_entry.id   AF-A0A9X5I5F7-F1
#
_cell.length_a   1.000
_cell.length_b   1.000
_cell.length_c   1.000
_cell.angle_alpha   90.00
_cell.angle_beta   90.00
_cell.angle_gamma   90.00
#
_symmetry.space_group_name_H-M   'P 1'
#
loop_
_entity.id
_entity.type
_entity.pdbx_description
1 polymer ?
#
loop_
_entity_poly.entity_id
_entity_poly.type
_entity_poly.pdbx_seq_one_letter_code
_entity_poly.pdbx_strand_id
1 'polypeptide(L)'
;MVSVDTNIIFRLLTQDDEQQYRKSFELFQTQNIFIPDTVILETEWVLRFAYQFQPDEICQAFRDLFGLPNVYLTNANAIVQVLQWHENGLDFADAFHLAQSYNCSAIYPFDEKFLKRAKNFSTQCEVKQPD
;
A
#
# COMPACT_ATOMS: atom_id res chain seq x y z
N MET A 1 -21.54 -0.87 0.62
CA MET A 1 -20.06 -0.88 0.66
C MET A 1 -19.66 -0.99 2.11
N VAL A 2 -18.71 -1.86 2.43
CA VAL A 2 -18.21 -2.10 3.80
C VAL A 2 -16.72 -1.82 3.85
N SER A 3 -16.22 -1.32 4.98
CA SER A 3 -14.77 -1.20 5.21
C SER A 3 -14.24 -2.47 5.83
N VAL A 4 -13.03 -2.88 5.46
CA VAL A 4 -12.34 -4.03 6.06
C VAL A 4 -11.12 -3.58 6.86
N ASP A 5 -10.70 -4.45 7.78
CA ASP A 5 -9.51 -4.30 8.62
C ASP A 5 -8.34 -5.11 8.03
N THR A 6 -7.12 -4.82 8.48
CA THR A 6 -5.87 -5.46 8.03
C THR A 6 -5.91 -6.97 8.15
N ASN A 7 -6.53 -7.49 9.22
CA ASN A 7 -6.66 -8.93 9.43
C ASN A 7 -7.53 -9.65 8.40
N ILE A 8 -8.54 -9.00 7.84
CA ILE A 8 -9.34 -9.61 6.76
C ILE A 8 -8.49 -9.73 5.50
N ILE A 9 -7.69 -8.70 5.21
CA ILE A 9 -6.88 -8.66 3.99
C ILE A 9 -5.77 -9.70 4.05
N PHE A 10 -4.94 -9.71 5.09
CA PHE A 10 -3.83 -10.66 5.08
C PHE A 10 -4.32 -12.11 5.18
N ARG A 11 -5.45 -12.39 5.84
CA ARG A 11 -6.06 -13.74 5.82
C ARG A 11 -6.51 -14.16 4.43
N LEU A 12 -7.01 -13.23 3.63
CA LEU A 12 -7.34 -13.47 2.22
C LEU A 12 -6.07 -13.77 1.40
N LEU A 13 -5.00 -13.00 1.60
CA LEU A 13 -3.78 -13.06 0.79
C LEU A 13 -2.87 -14.25 1.14
N THR A 14 -2.72 -14.59 2.43
CA THR A 14 -1.74 -15.60 2.89
C THR A 14 -2.36 -16.98 3.07
N GLN A 15 -3.69 -17.06 3.26
CA GLN A 15 -4.43 -18.30 3.52
C GLN A 15 -3.87 -19.14 4.69
N ASP A 16 -3.22 -18.49 5.66
CA ASP A 16 -2.51 -19.16 6.75
C ASP A 16 -3.44 -19.70 7.85
N ASP A 17 -4.68 -19.22 7.90
CA ASP A 17 -5.78 -19.76 8.71
C ASP A 17 -6.96 -20.06 7.78
N GLU A 18 -7.24 -21.35 7.57
CA GLU A 18 -8.27 -21.81 6.63
C GLU A 18 -9.68 -21.29 6.99
N GLN A 19 -10.01 -21.21 8.28
CA GLN A 19 -11.33 -20.78 8.73
C GLN A 19 -11.52 -19.27 8.49
N GLN A 20 -10.52 -18.46 8.79
CA GLN A 20 -10.55 -17.02 8.57
C GLN A 20 -10.41 -16.67 7.10
N TYR A 21 -9.62 -17.43 6.33
CA TYR A 21 -9.54 -17.29 4.88
C TYR A 21 -10.91 -17.47 4.24
N ARG A 22 -11.64 -18.56 4.55
CA ARG A 22 -12.98 -18.79 3.98
C ARG A 22 -13.95 -17.65 4.28
N LYS A 23 -13.94 -17.11 5.49
CA LYS A 23 -14.77 -15.95 5.89
C LYS A 23 -14.39 -14.68 5.12
N SER A 24 -13.09 -14.42 4.99
CA SER A 24 -12.57 -13.26 4.25
C SER A 24 -12.90 -13.38 2.76
N PHE A 25 -12.72 -14.57 2.19
CA PHE A 25 -13.07 -14.87 0.80
C PHE A 25 -14.57 -14.68 0.53
N GLU A 26 -15.45 -15.22 1.38
CA GLU A 26 -16.91 -15.03 1.26
C GLU A 26 -17.30 -13.54 1.34
N LEU A 27 -16.66 -12.77 2.22
CA LEU A 27 -16.88 -11.33 2.31
C LEU A 27 -16.54 -10.62 0.99
N PHE A 28 -15.39 -10.95 0.40
CA PHE A 28 -14.95 -10.40 -0.90
C PHE A 28 -15.78 -10.91 -2.09
N GLN A 29 -16.47 -12.05 -1.98
CA GLN A 29 -17.39 -12.52 -3.02
C GLN A 29 -18.75 -11.80 -2.98
N THR A 30 -19.18 -11.31 -1.81
CA THR A 30 -20.56 -10.86 -1.58
C THR A 30 -20.71 -9.36 -1.36
N GLN A 31 -19.64 -8.65 -1.01
CA GLN A 31 -19.70 -7.24 -0.65
C GLN A 31 -18.88 -6.35 -1.59
N ASN A 32 -19.29 -5.09 -1.71
CA ASN A 32 -18.40 -4.03 -2.20
C ASN A 32 -17.49 -3.59 -1.04
N ILE A 33 -16.18 -3.69 -1.22
CA ILE A 33 -15.16 -3.52 -0.19
C ILE A 33 -14.46 -2.17 -0.37
N PHE A 34 -14.44 -1.36 0.67
CA PHE A 34 -13.55 -0.21 0.79
C PHE A 34 -12.33 -0.60 1.62
N ILE A 35 -11.13 -0.25 1.13
CA ILE A 35 -9.88 -0.47 1.85
C ILE A 35 -9.29 0.90 2.20
N PRO A 36 -9.28 1.29 3.49
CA PRO A 36 -8.66 2.55 3.93
C PRO A 36 -7.15 2.56 3.68
N ASP A 37 -6.60 3.73 3.42
CA ASP A 37 -5.16 3.97 3.22
C ASP A 37 -4.31 3.46 4.40
N THR A 38 -4.81 3.61 5.63
CA THR A 38 -4.15 3.09 6.84
C THR A 38 -4.09 1.57 6.86
N VAL A 39 -5.12 0.89 6.35
CA VAL A 39 -5.18 -0.57 6.26
C VAL A 39 -4.23 -1.08 5.18
N ILE A 40 -4.04 -0.33 4.08
CA ILE A 40 -3.03 -0.65 3.06
C ILE A 40 -1.62 -0.58 3.67
N LEU A 41 -1.30 0.49 4.39
CA LEU A 41 -0.02 0.67 5.08
C LEU A 41 0.27 -0.46 6.07
N GLU A 42 -0.70 -0.78 6.94
CA GLU A 42 -0.53 -1.83 7.94
C GLU A 42 -0.46 -3.22 7.28
N THR A 43 -1.24 -3.48 6.23
CA THR A 43 -1.17 -4.75 5.49
C THR A 43 0.21 -4.96 4.87
N GLU A 44 0.80 -3.92 4.25
CA GLU A 44 2.17 -4.03 3.73
C GLU A 44 3.15 -4.40 4.83
N TRP A 45 3.08 -3.69 5.95
CA TRP A 45 3.95 -3.92 7.09
C TRP A 45 3.81 -5.35 7.61
N VAL A 46 2.59 -5.88 7.73
CA VAL A 46 2.33 -7.27 8.16
C VAL A 46 2.90 -8.26 7.15
N LEU A 47 2.65 -8.09 5.85
CA LEU A 47 3.16 -9.00 4.81
C LEU A 47 4.69 -9.03 4.80
N ARG A 48 5.33 -7.87 4.92
CA ARG A 48 6.79 -7.77 4.93
C ARG A 48 7.41 -8.32 6.21
N PHE A 49 6.91 -7.94 7.39
CA PHE A 49 7.54 -8.30 8.66
C PHE A 49 7.12 -9.66 9.20
N ALA A 50 5.84 -10.02 9.12
CA ALA A 50 5.34 -11.28 9.67
C ALA A 50 5.46 -12.43 8.66
N TYR A 51 5.18 -12.16 7.38
CA TYR A 51 5.17 -13.18 6.33
C TYR A 51 6.41 -13.16 5.43
N GLN A 52 7.33 -12.21 5.62
CA GLN A 52 8.61 -12.11 4.90
C GLN A 52 8.47 -11.95 3.38
N PHE A 53 7.33 -11.41 2.92
CA PHE A 53 7.13 -11.12 1.50
C PHE A 53 8.15 -10.07 1.04
N GLN A 54 8.68 -10.28 -0.15
CA GLN A 54 9.55 -9.32 -0.84
C GLN A 54 8.71 -8.20 -1.48
N PRO A 55 9.32 -7.02 -1.76
CA PRO A 55 8.59 -5.87 -2.31
C PRO A 55 7.78 -6.18 -3.59
N ASP A 56 8.31 -7.01 -4.48
CA ASP A 56 7.65 -7.44 -5.71
C ASP A 56 6.45 -8.35 -5.44
N GLU A 57 6.57 -9.27 -4.47
CA GLU A 57 5.47 -10.13 -4.03
C GLU A 57 4.33 -9.31 -3.42
N ILE A 58 4.65 -8.32 -2.59
CA ILE A 58 3.67 -7.40 -2.01
C ILE A 58 2.98 -6.58 -3.10
N CYS A 59 3.76 -6.00 -4.03
CA CYS A 59 3.21 -5.21 -5.12
C CYS A 59 2.28 -6.04 -6.00
N GLN A 60 2.63 -7.29 -6.30
CA GLN A 60 1.78 -8.18 -7.07
C GLN A 60 0.49 -8.54 -6.32
N ALA A 61 0.58 -8.91 -5.03
CA ALA A 61 -0.59 -9.23 -4.21
C ALA A 61 -1.57 -8.05 -4.11
N PHE A 62 -1.05 -6.82 -3.97
CA PHE A 62 -1.85 -5.61 -3.98
C PHE A 62 -2.45 -5.28 -5.34
N ARG A 63 -1.74 -5.50 -6.46
CA ARG A 63 -2.32 -5.35 -7.80
C ARG A 63 -3.50 -6.30 -8.01
N ASP A 64 -3.36 -7.55 -7.60
CA ASP A 64 -4.42 -8.56 -7.74
C ASP A 64 -5.63 -8.20 -6.86
N LEU A 65 -5.41 -7.77 -5.62
CA LEU A 65 -6.45 -7.34 -4.69
C LEU A 65 -7.18 -6.08 -5.16
N PHE A 66 -6.43 -5.04 -5.54
CA PHE A 66 -6.99 -3.74 -5.93
C PHE A 66 -7.58 -3.76 -7.34
N GLY A 67 -7.22 -4.75 -8.16
CA GLY A 67 -7.81 -5.00 -9.47
C GLY A 67 -9.18 -5.67 -9.42
N LEU A 68 -9.64 -6.12 -8.25
CA LEU A 68 -10.97 -6.72 -8.10
C LEU A 68 -12.07 -5.66 -8.36
N PRO A 69 -13.13 -6.01 -9.13
CA PRO A 69 -14.16 -5.05 -9.57
C PRO A 69 -15.02 -4.49 -8.42
N ASN A 70 -14.98 -5.12 -7.25
CA ASN A 70 -15.72 -4.74 -6.06
C ASN A 70 -14.84 -4.12 -4.97
N VAL A 71 -13.57 -3.83 -5.26
CA VAL A 71 -12.64 -3.16 -4.34
C VAL A 71 -12.50 -1.68 -4.69
N TYR A 72 -12.66 -0.83 -3.67
CA TYR A 72 -12.65 0.62 -3.77
C TYR A 72 -11.56 1.19 -2.85
N LEU A 73 -10.78 2.13 -3.39
CA LEU A 73 -9.68 2.80 -2.70
C LEU A 73 -9.97 4.30 -2.59
N THR A 74 -9.34 4.98 -1.63
CA THR A 74 -9.46 6.44 -1.48
C THR A 74 -9.02 7.16 -2.75
N ASN A 75 -7.88 6.73 -3.32
CA ASN A 75 -7.33 7.26 -4.56
C ASN A 75 -6.53 6.17 -5.29
N ALA A 76 -7.17 5.47 -6.23
CA ALA A 76 -6.54 4.37 -6.96
C ALA A 76 -5.30 4.81 -7.75
N ASN A 77 -5.29 6.02 -8.33
CA ASN A 77 -4.14 6.53 -9.08
C ASN A 77 -2.93 6.76 -8.17
N ALA A 78 -3.14 7.28 -6.96
CA ALA A 78 -2.08 7.43 -5.98
C ALA A 78 -1.52 6.05 -5.59
N ILE A 79 -2.38 5.05 -5.34
CA ILE A 79 -1.94 3.70 -4.97
C ILE A 79 -1.13 3.04 -6.10
N VAL A 80 -1.52 3.19 -7.37
CA VAL A 80 -0.71 2.72 -8.50
C VAL A 80 0.70 3.32 -8.46
N GLN A 81 0.81 4.62 -8.16
CA GLN A 81 2.11 5.30 -8.05
C GLN A 81 2.93 4.79 -6.86
N VAL A 82 2.29 4.52 -5.71
CA VAL A 82 2.92 3.92 -4.53
C VAL A 82 3.53 2.57 -4.87
N LEU A 83 2.76 1.67 -5.50
CA LEU A 83 3.24 0.33 -5.87
C LEU A 83 4.42 0.44 -6.84
N GLN A 84 4.35 1.33 -7.83
CA GLN A 84 5.44 1.55 -8.76
C GLN A 84 6.73 2.02 -8.06
N TRP A 85 6.65 3.03 -7.18
CA TRP A 85 7.83 3.52 -6.47
C TRP A 85 8.41 2.50 -5.49
N HIS A 86 7.54 1.75 -4.80
CA HIS A 86 7.97 0.72 -3.87
C HIS A 86 8.71 -0.42 -4.57
N GLU A 87 8.16 -0.94 -5.67
CA GLU A 87 8.79 -1.97 -6.51
C GLU A 87 10.16 -1.51 -7.06
N ASN A 88 10.34 -0.21 -7.25
CA ASN A 88 11.59 0.40 -7.70
C ASN A 88 12.51 0.86 -6.53
N GLY A 89 12.22 0.42 -5.30
CA GLY A 89 13.14 0.50 -4.16
C GLY A 89 12.90 1.65 -3.18
N LEU A 90 11.80 2.40 -3.29
CA LEU A 90 11.38 3.32 -2.23
C LEU A 90 10.75 2.52 -1.07
N ASP A 91 10.91 2.97 0.18
CA ASP A 91 10.14 2.37 1.28
C ASP A 91 8.64 2.57 1.01
N PHE A 92 7.81 1.59 1.36
CA PHE A 92 6.37 1.65 1.11
C PHE A 92 5.72 2.85 1.81
N ALA A 93 6.09 3.10 3.06
CA ALA A 93 5.57 4.25 3.81
C ALA A 93 6.01 5.59 3.21
N ASP A 94 7.27 5.69 2.77
CA ASP A 94 7.79 6.87 2.07
C ASP A 94 7.08 7.10 0.73
N ALA A 95 6.88 6.02 -0.04
CA ALA A 95 6.15 6.06 -1.30
C ALA A 95 4.71 6.52 -1.09
N PHE A 96 4.05 6.03 -0.05
CA PHE A 96 2.69 6.42 0.33
C PHE A 96 2.63 7.90 0.73
N HIS A 97 3.53 8.35 1.60
CA HIS A 97 3.61 9.74 2.04
C HIS A 97 3.87 10.68 0.86
N LEU A 98 4.79 10.31 -0.03
CA LEU A 98 5.08 11.06 -1.25
C LEU A 98 3.85 11.17 -2.16
N ALA A 99 3.13 10.06 -2.36
CA ALA A 99 1.97 10.01 -3.24
C ALA A 99 0.80 10.84 -2.68
N GLN A 100 0.62 10.85 -1.35
CA GLN A 100 -0.43 11.63 -0.68
C GLN A 100 -0.12 13.12 -0.61
N SER A 101 1.14 13.51 -0.77
CA SER A 101 1.56 14.91 -0.77
C SER A 101 1.55 15.54 -2.17
N TYR A 102 0.81 14.97 -3.11
CA TYR A 102 0.77 15.41 -4.52
C TYR A 102 0.33 16.88 -4.70
N ASN A 103 -0.39 17.46 -3.74
CA ASN A 103 -0.81 18.87 -3.74
C ASN A 103 0.17 19.80 -2.99
N CYS A 104 1.27 19.27 -2.46
CA CYS A 104 2.28 20.03 -1.75
C CYS A 104 3.45 20.35 -2.68
N SER A 105 4.06 21.52 -2.52
CA SER A 105 5.30 21.85 -3.24
C SER A 105 6.51 21.08 -2.73
N ALA A 106 6.53 20.71 -1.43
CA ALA A 106 7.62 19.93 -0.84
C ALA A 106 7.19 19.11 0.40
N ILE A 107 7.91 18.01 0.67
CA ILE A 107 7.96 17.26 1.93
C ILE A 107 9.34 17.45 2.56
N TYR A 108 9.37 17.57 3.88
CA TYR A 108 10.59 17.73 4.67
C TYR A 108 10.86 16.53 5.59
N PRO A 109 11.58 15.49 5.13
CA PRO A 109 12.02 14.41 5.99
C PRO A 109 13.42 14.65 6.57
N PHE A 110 13.69 14.08 7.74
CA PHE A 110 15.06 13.92 8.26
C PHE A 110 15.72 12.61 7.80
N ASP A 111 14.96 11.67 7.22
CA ASP A 111 15.50 10.40 6.72
C ASP A 111 16.34 10.61 5.44
N GLU A 112 17.65 10.41 5.58
CA GLU A 112 18.62 10.46 4.48
C GLU A 112 18.33 9.44 3.37
N LYS A 113 17.79 8.26 3.72
CA LYS A 113 17.45 7.23 2.73
C LYS A 113 16.28 7.70 1.87
N PHE A 114 15.25 8.28 2.47
CA PHE A 114 14.12 8.84 1.74
C PHE A 114 14.59 9.94 0.79
N LEU A 115 15.38 10.92 1.29
CA LEU A 115 15.94 12.02 0.48
C LEU A 115 16.75 11.52 -0.72
N LYS A 116 17.57 10.48 -0.52
CA LYS A 116 18.40 9.92 -1.59
C LYS A 116 17.57 9.15 -2.61
N ARG A 117 16.62 8.33 -2.16
CA ARG A 117 15.82 7.46 -3.03
C ARG A 117 14.76 8.24 -3.81
N ALA A 118 14.12 9.23 -3.19
CA ALA A 118 13.10 10.07 -3.82
C ALA A 118 13.59 10.74 -5.12
N LYS A 119 14.89 11.08 -5.20
CA LYS A 119 15.52 11.69 -6.39
C LYS A 119 15.46 10.81 -7.65
N ASN A 120 15.27 9.50 -7.49
CA ASN A 120 15.17 8.58 -8.63
C ASN A 120 13.77 8.58 -9.27
N PHE A 121 12.81 9.28 -8.67
CA PHE A 121 11.42 9.28 -9.08
C PHE A 121 11.01 10.66 -9.57
N SER A 122 10.25 10.71 -10.67
CA SER A 122 9.63 11.95 -11.13
C SER A 122 8.39 12.24 -10.28
N THR A 123 8.45 13.31 -9.49
CA THR A 123 7.38 13.73 -8.58
C THR A 123 7.21 15.26 -8.69
N GLN A 124 5.97 15.74 -8.53
CA GLN A 124 5.68 17.18 -8.46
C GLN A 124 6.03 17.79 -7.09
N CYS A 125 6.15 16.94 -6.07
CA CYS A 125 6.48 17.32 -4.71
C CYS A 125 8.00 17.13 -4.48
N GLU A 126 8.71 18.20 -4.14
CA GLU A 126 10.13 18.12 -3.81
C GLU A 126 10.35 17.40 -2.47
N VAL A 127 11.38 16.56 -2.36
CA VAL A 127 11.77 15.94 -1.09
C VAL A 127 13.12 16.55 -0.66
N LYS A 128 13.13 17.36 0.40
CA LYS A 128 14.31 18.12 0.84
C LYS A 128 14.38 18.30 2.35
N GLN A 129 15.57 18.54 2.91
CA GLN A 129 15.71 18.86 4.33
C GLN A 129 15.29 20.31 4.63
N PRO A 130 14.83 20.61 5.85
CA PRO A 130 14.68 21.99 6.30
C PRO A 130 16.06 22.66 6.41
N ASP A 131 16.08 23.98 6.23
CA ASP A 131 17.28 24.83 6.33
C ASP A 131 17.87 24.88 7.75
#